data_AF-A0A7S2A9C1-F1
#
_entry.id   AF-A0A7S2A9C1-F1
#
_cell.length_a   1.000
_cell.length_b   1.000
_cell.length_c   1.000
_cell.angle_alpha   90.00
_cell.angle_beta   90.00
_cell.angle_gamma   90.00
#
_symmetry.space_group_name_H-M   'P 1'
#
loop_
_entity.id
_entity.type
_entity.pdbx_description
1 polymer ?
#
loop_
_entity_poly.entity_id
_entity_poly.type
_entity_poly.pdbx_seq_one_letter_code
_entity_poly.pdbx_strand_id
1 'polypeptide(L)'
;TARDQVTNAEARATIKAEKGRLRPEDIERMIEDAERYRAQDEELAKKTAYKTGLEEALFTAQSKVAEGDSGGDDEAAMRELEDLMDWLELDSDSATLDEMKARGRILEDKFGLVVSH
;
A
#
# COMPACT_ATOMS: atom_id res chain seq x y z
N THR A 1 -7.20 42.55 -27.34
CA THR A 1 -6.80 43.72 -26.53
C THR A 1 -6.93 44.96 -27.38
N ALA A 2 -7.81 45.90 -27.00
CA ALA A 2 -7.92 47.21 -27.65
C ALA A 2 -7.06 48.21 -26.86
N ARG A 3 -6.36 49.11 -27.56
CA ARG A 3 -5.36 50.02 -26.99
C ARG A 3 -5.78 51.45 -27.32
N ASP A 4 -6.16 52.22 -26.30
CA ASP A 4 -6.50 53.64 -26.42
C ASP A 4 -5.25 54.50 -26.19
N GLN A 5 -5.02 55.50 -27.03
CA GLN A 5 -3.73 56.22 -27.18
C GLN A 5 -3.78 57.68 -26.72
N VAL A 6 -4.32 57.99 -25.54
CA VAL A 6 -4.38 59.40 -25.09
C VAL A 6 -3.83 59.67 -23.68
N THR A 7 -3.87 58.74 -22.73
CA THR A 7 -3.61 59.11 -21.31
C THR A 7 -2.35 58.56 -20.66
N ASN A 8 -1.56 57.70 -21.33
CA ASN A 8 -0.31 57.13 -20.81
C ASN A 8 -0.36 56.61 -19.35
N ALA A 9 -1.57 56.29 -18.87
CA ALA A 9 -1.82 55.76 -17.54
C ALA A 9 -1.96 54.24 -17.66
N GLU A 10 -0.88 53.51 -17.40
CA GLU A 10 -0.91 52.06 -17.29
C GLU A 10 -1.59 51.65 -15.98
N ALA A 11 -2.91 51.83 -15.90
CA ALA A 11 -3.70 51.14 -14.88
C ALA A 11 -3.69 49.65 -15.24
N ARG A 12 -2.80 48.88 -14.58
CA ARG A 12 -2.84 47.41 -14.56
C ARG A 12 -4.16 46.98 -13.90
N ALA A 13 -5.25 47.03 -14.67
CA ALA A 13 -6.50 46.40 -14.30
C ALA A 13 -6.30 44.90 -14.41
N THR A 14 -5.82 44.28 -13.34
CA THR A 14 -5.84 42.82 -13.18
C THR A 14 -7.30 42.41 -13.12
N ILE A 15 -7.87 42.03 -14.26
CA ILE A 15 -9.22 41.51 -14.38
C ILE A 15 -9.27 40.19 -13.60
N LYS A 16 -9.66 40.25 -12.32
CA LYS A 16 -9.94 39.08 -11.48
C LYS A 16 -11.29 38.52 -11.91
N ALA A 17 -11.28 37.62 -12.89
CA ALA A 17 -12.47 36.91 -13.34
C ALA A 17 -12.89 35.88 -12.27
N GLU A 18 -13.78 36.27 -11.36
CA GLU A 18 -14.28 35.47 -10.22
C GLU A 18 -15.55 34.67 -10.54
N LYS A 19 -15.60 34.01 -11.70
CA LYS A 19 -16.66 33.02 -11.97
C LYS A 19 -16.07 31.79 -12.65
N GLY A 20 -15.98 30.69 -11.89
CA GLY A 20 -15.59 29.37 -12.39
C GLY A 20 -14.13 28.96 -12.15
N ARG A 21 -13.31 29.82 -11.52
CA ARG A 21 -11.99 29.40 -11.03
C ARG A 21 -12.14 28.86 -9.61
N LEU A 22 -11.79 27.59 -9.41
CA LEU A 22 -11.46 27.05 -8.09
C LEU A 22 -10.52 28.08 -7.42
N ARG A 23 -10.87 28.50 -6.21
CA ARG A 23 -10.01 29.43 -5.46
C ARG A 23 -8.66 28.75 -5.24
N PRO A 24 -7.55 29.51 -5.13
CA PRO A 24 -6.25 28.92 -4.81
C PRO A 24 -6.32 27.95 -3.62
N GLU A 25 -7.14 28.27 -2.61
CA GLU A 25 -7.41 27.39 -1.46
C GLU A 25 -8.12 26.07 -1.83
N ASP A 26 -9.07 26.11 -2.78
CA ASP A 26 -9.76 24.92 -3.26
C ASP A 26 -8.81 24.04 -4.10
N ILE A 27 -7.87 24.65 -4.83
CA ILE A 27 -6.82 23.93 -5.58
C ILE A 27 -5.84 23.26 -4.62
N GLU A 28 -5.41 23.95 -3.56
CA GLU A 28 -4.52 23.38 -2.53
C GLU A 28 -5.15 22.17 -1.84
N ARG A 29 -6.43 22.28 -1.46
CA ARG A 29 -7.18 21.14 -0.89
C ARG A 29 -7.31 19.97 -1.85
N MET A 30 -7.54 20.22 -3.13
CA MET A 30 -7.60 19.16 -4.15
C MET A 30 -6.24 18.46 -4.33
N ILE A 31 -5.13 19.19 -4.20
CA ILE A 31 -3.78 18.61 -4.27
C ILE A 31 -3.52 17.74 -3.03
N GLU A 32 -3.84 18.23 -1.83
CA GLU A 32 -3.69 17.49 -0.58
C GLU A 32 -4.54 16.21 -0.56
N ASP A 33 -5.81 16.30 -0.97
CA ASP A 33 -6.70 15.13 -1.09
C ASP A 33 -6.14 14.12 -2.10
N ALA A 34 -5.64 14.59 -3.26
CA ALA A 34 -5.06 13.72 -4.28
C ALA A 34 -3.78 13.01 -3.80
N GLU A 35 -2.92 13.68 -3.03
CA GLU A 35 -1.74 13.06 -2.42
C GLU A 35 -2.14 12.03 -1.37
N ARG A 36 -3.14 12.35 -0.54
CA ARG A 36 -3.65 11.43 0.49
C ARG A 36 -4.26 10.18 -0.13
N TYR A 37 -5.03 10.29 -1.21
CA TYR A 37 -5.58 9.12 -1.91
C TYR A 37 -4.48 8.28 -2.54
N ARG A 38 -3.49 8.91 -3.18
CA ARG A 38 -2.35 8.19 -3.76
C ARG A 38 -1.57 7.39 -2.71
N ALA A 39 -1.32 7.98 -1.53
CA ALA A 39 -0.63 7.29 -0.45
C ALA A 39 -1.41 6.07 0.07
N GLN A 40 -2.73 6.20 0.23
CA GLN A 40 -3.60 5.08 0.64
C GLN A 40 -3.63 3.97 -0.42
N ASP A 41 -3.72 4.32 -1.70
CA ASP A 41 -3.72 3.35 -2.80
C ASP A 41 -2.37 2.60 -2.86
N GLU A 42 -1.24 3.29 -2.69
CA GLU A 42 0.09 2.67 -2.64
C GLU A 42 0.26 1.73 -1.44
N GLU A 43 -0.26 2.11 -0.27
CA GLU A 43 -0.20 1.28 0.94
C GLU A 43 -1.04 0.02 0.77
N LEU A 44 -2.26 0.15 0.24
CA LEU A 44 -3.14 -0.98 -0.03
C LEU A 44 -2.51 -1.91 -1.09
N ALA A 45 -1.92 -1.35 -2.15
CA ALA A 45 -1.23 -2.13 -3.17
C ALA A 45 -0.06 -2.94 -2.59
N LYS A 46 0.79 -2.31 -1.76
CA LYS A 46 1.90 -3.00 -1.07
C LYS A 46 1.39 -4.09 -0.13
N LYS A 47 0.31 -3.82 0.60
CA LYS A 47 -0.32 -4.79 1.50
C LYS A 47 -0.84 -6.01 0.73
N THR A 48 -1.56 -5.80 -0.36
CA THR A 48 -2.07 -6.89 -1.22
C THR A 48 -0.94 -7.69 -1.85
N ALA A 49 0.09 -7.03 -2.38
CA ALA A 49 1.26 -7.70 -2.96
C ALA A 49 1.96 -8.59 -1.93
N TYR A 50 2.19 -8.05 -0.73
CA TYR A 50 2.83 -8.79 0.36
C TYR A 50 1.95 -9.95 0.87
N LYS A 51 0.62 -9.76 0.94
CA LYS A 51 -0.33 -10.84 1.27
C LYS A 51 -0.20 -12.01 0.29
N THR A 52 -0.22 -11.73 -1.01
CA THR A 52 -0.04 -12.76 -2.04
C THR A 52 1.32 -13.46 -1.90
N GLY A 53 2.40 -12.72 -1.69
CA GLY A 53 3.71 -13.31 -1.46
C GLY A 53 3.76 -14.20 -0.21
N LEU A 54 3.04 -13.82 0.85
CA LEU A 54 2.96 -14.58 2.09
C LEU A 54 2.14 -15.87 1.90
N GLU A 55 1.02 -15.82 1.16
CA GLU A 55 0.23 -17.00 0.78
C GLU A 55 1.10 -17.99 -0.01
N GLU A 56 1.81 -17.53 -1.04
CA GLU A 56 2.70 -18.36 -1.85
C GLU A 56 3.82 -19.02 -1.01
N ALA A 57 4.42 -18.25 -0.09
CA ALA A 57 5.45 -18.75 0.81
C ALA A 57 4.88 -19.80 1.79
N LEU A 58 3.68 -19.60 2.34
CA LEU A 58 3.02 -20.57 3.21
C LEU A 58 2.74 -21.89 2.49
N PHE A 59 2.20 -21.84 1.27
CA PHE A 59 1.96 -23.05 0.47
C PHE A 59 3.27 -23.78 0.15
N THR A 60 4.33 -23.04 -0.17
CA THR A 60 5.66 -23.61 -0.39
C THR A 60 6.20 -24.29 0.88
N ALA A 61 6.01 -23.66 2.05
CA ALA A 61 6.41 -24.22 3.33
C ALA A 61 5.64 -25.51 3.64
N GLN A 62 4.31 -25.52 3.46
CA GLN A 62 3.48 -26.71 3.67
C GLN A 62 3.90 -27.87 2.77
N SER A 63 4.21 -27.59 1.50
CA SER A 63 4.69 -28.63 0.58
C SER A 63 6.01 -29.24 1.06
N LYS A 64 6.97 -28.41 1.50
CA LYS A 64 8.27 -28.90 2.02
C LYS A 64 8.11 -29.75 3.29
N VAL A 65 7.25 -29.31 4.20
CA VAL A 65 6.96 -30.05 5.44
C VAL A 65 6.26 -31.37 5.14
N ALA A 66 5.31 -31.38 4.21
CA ALA A 66 4.63 -32.61 3.77
C ALA A 66 5.57 -33.61 3.09
N GLU A 67 6.64 -33.14 2.44
CA GLU A 67 7.70 -33.96 1.86
C GLU A 67 8.72 -34.47 2.90
N GLY A 68 8.60 -34.05 4.17
CA GLY A 68 9.50 -34.43 5.25
C GLY A 68 10.85 -33.69 5.25
N ASP A 69 10.94 -32.55 4.55
CA ASP A 69 12.16 -31.75 4.41
C ASP A 69 12.26 -30.61 5.43
N SER A 70 11.46 -30.64 6.50
CA SER A 70 11.52 -29.61 7.57
C SER A 70 12.74 -29.72 8.47
N GLY A 71 13.44 -30.86 8.45
CA GLY A 71 14.60 -31.13 9.31
C GLY A 71 14.29 -31.12 10.81
N GLY A 72 13.03 -31.29 11.20
CA GLY A 72 12.53 -31.12 12.57
C GLY A 72 11.24 -31.90 12.86
N ASP A 73 10.39 -31.35 13.74
CA ASP A 73 9.06 -31.91 14.03
C ASP A 73 8.04 -31.41 12.98
N ASP A 74 7.86 -32.21 11.94
CA ASP A 74 6.98 -31.91 10.81
C ASP A 74 5.53 -31.67 11.26
N GLU A 75 5.07 -32.35 12.32
CA GLU A 75 3.70 -32.23 12.81
C GLU A 75 3.48 -30.89 13.53
N ALA A 76 4.45 -30.43 14.31
CA ALA A 76 4.43 -29.11 14.92
C ALA A 76 4.57 -28.00 13.88
N ALA A 77 5.44 -28.19 12.88
CA ALA A 77 5.63 -27.24 11.78
C ALA A 77 4.35 -27.09 10.94
N MET A 78 3.68 -28.20 10.60
CA MET A 78 2.44 -28.18 9.84
C MET A 78 1.33 -27.42 10.58
N ARG A 79 1.17 -27.65 11.90
CA ARG A 79 0.18 -26.91 12.72
C ARG A 79 0.42 -25.41 12.72
N GLU A 80 1.67 -24.98 12.85
CA GLU A 80 2.01 -23.55 12.84
C GLU A 80 1.77 -22.90 11.48
N LEU A 81 1.99 -23.63 10.38
CA LEU A 81 1.67 -23.17 9.03
C LEU A 81 0.16 -23.07 8.81
N GLU A 82 -0.62 -24.02 9.34
CA GLU A 82 -2.09 -23.96 9.34
C GLU A 82 -2.60 -22.77 10.16
N ASP A 83 -2.09 -22.54 11.37
CA ASP A 83 -2.45 -21.39 12.20
C ASP A 83 -2.14 -20.05 11.50
N LEU A 84 -1.02 -19.98 10.78
CA LEU A 84 -0.65 -18.80 9.99
C LEU A 84 -1.57 -18.61 8.77
N MET A 85 -1.99 -19.69 8.12
CA MET A 85 -2.93 -19.64 7.01
C MET A 85 -4.32 -19.19 7.48
N ASP A 86 -4.81 -19.73 8.58
CA ASP A 86 -6.09 -19.33 9.18
C ASP A 86 -6.08 -17.83 9.55
N TRP A 87 -4.98 -17.35 10.13
CA TRP A 87 -4.81 -15.92 10.40
C TRP A 87 -4.80 -15.08 9.11
N LEU A 88 -4.17 -15.60 8.05
CA LEU A 88 -4.10 -14.92 6.76
C LEU A 88 -5.48 -14.82 6.09
N GLU A 89 -6.34 -15.83 6.27
CA GLU A 89 -7.71 -15.81 5.76
C GLU A 89 -8.66 -14.94 6.59
N LEU A 90 -8.54 -14.97 7.93
CA LEU A 90 -9.52 -14.37 8.84
C LEU A 90 -9.16 -12.94 9.27
N ASP A 91 -7.89 -12.64 9.49
CA ASP A 91 -7.45 -11.41 10.17
C ASP A 91 -6.63 -10.47 9.27
N SER A 92 -6.07 -10.96 8.16
CA SER A 92 -5.12 -10.20 7.34
C SER A 92 -5.69 -8.93 6.70
N ASP A 93 -7.00 -8.91 6.42
CA ASP A 93 -7.66 -7.74 5.83
C ASP A 93 -7.65 -6.54 6.79
N SER A 94 -7.60 -6.80 8.11
CA SER A 94 -7.46 -5.77 9.15
C SER A 94 -6.03 -5.50 9.57
N ALA A 95 -5.09 -6.42 9.27
CA ALA A 95 -3.70 -6.32 9.68
C ALA A 95 -2.93 -5.21 8.94
N THR A 96 -1.97 -4.60 9.61
CA THR A 96 -1.02 -3.66 9.02
C THR A 96 0.04 -4.38 8.21
N LEU A 97 0.71 -3.68 7.29
CA LEU A 97 1.83 -4.25 6.52
C LEU A 97 2.97 -4.74 7.45
N ASP A 98 3.19 -4.06 8.57
CA ASP A 98 4.22 -4.45 9.53
C ASP A 98 3.87 -5.74 10.28
N GLU A 99 2.59 -5.96 10.62
CA GLU A 99 2.12 -7.22 11.19
C GLU A 99 2.26 -8.38 10.19
N MET A 100 1.92 -8.15 8.92
CA MET A 100 2.14 -9.14 7.86
C MET A 100 3.62 -9.49 7.74
N LYS A 101 4.51 -8.49 7.75
CA LYS A 101 5.96 -8.72 7.71
C LYS A 101 6.48 -9.45 8.93
N ALA A 102 5.97 -9.14 10.11
CA ALA A 102 6.34 -9.84 11.34
C ALA A 102 5.98 -11.33 11.26
N ARG A 103 4.82 -11.66 10.68
CA ARG A 103 4.41 -13.04 10.42
C ARG A 103 5.26 -13.70 9.32
N GLY A 104 5.56 -12.98 8.23
CA GLY A 104 6.44 -13.46 7.17
C GLY A 104 7.85 -13.84 7.65
N ARG A 105 8.38 -13.14 8.65
CA ARG A 105 9.67 -13.52 9.28
C ARG A 105 9.65 -14.89 9.93
N ILE A 106 8.49 -15.39 10.39
CA ILE A 106 8.39 -16.75 10.93
C ILE A 106 8.75 -17.77 9.85
N LEU A 107 8.35 -17.51 8.60
CA LEU A 107 8.70 -18.36 7.45
C LEU A 107 10.17 -18.28 7.09
N GLU A 108 10.75 -17.08 7.18
CA GLU A 108 12.19 -16.87 6.98
C GLU A 108 13.02 -17.61 8.03
N ASP A 109 12.67 -17.44 9.31
CA ASP A 109 13.45 -17.97 10.43
C ASP A 109 13.36 -19.49 10.54
N LYS A 110 12.18 -20.07 10.30
CA LYS A 110 11.95 -21.52 10.48
C LYS A 110 12.13 -22.34 9.22
N PHE A 111 11.73 -21.80 8.06
CA PHE A 111 11.69 -22.53 6.81
C PHE A 111 12.68 -22.00 5.76
N GLY A 112 13.39 -20.90 6.06
CA GLY A 112 14.31 -20.25 5.12
C GLY A 112 13.60 -19.69 3.90
N LEU A 113 12.30 -19.40 3.99
CA LEU A 113 11.48 -18.93 2.88
C LEU A 113 11.26 -17.43 2.99
N VAL A 114 11.83 -16.69 2.04
CA VAL A 114 11.71 -15.23 1.96
C VAL A 114 10.41 -14.85 1.26
N VAL A 115 9.63 -13.98 1.90
CA VAL A 115 8.40 -13.46 1.33
C VAL A 115 8.74 -12.34 0.34
N SER A 116 8.40 -12.53 -0.94
CA SER A 116 8.64 -11.53 -1.98
C SER A 116 7.74 -10.30 -1.80
N HIS A 117 8.27 -9.15 -2.20
CA HIS A 117 7.66 -7.82 -2.04
C HIS A 117 6.89 -7.42 -3.30
#